data_AF-A0A809RTX0-F1
#
_entry.id   AF-A0A809RTX0-F1
#
_cell.length_a   1.000
_cell.length_b   1.000
_cell.length_c   1.000
_cell.angle_alpha   90.00
_cell.angle_beta   90.00
_cell.angle_gamma   90.00
#
_symmetry.space_group_name_H-M   'P 1'
#
loop_
_entity.id
_entity.type
_entity.pdbx_description
1 polymer ?
#
loop_
_entity_poly.entity_id
_entity_poly.type
_entity_poly.pdbx_seq_one_letter_code
_entity_poly.pdbx_strand_id
1 'polypeptide(L)'
;MKINNNEIIKKFNELAYKLNFVYSLFQHSLNQFINDGIIEPPINVIVNHNTLIKLKNYKTNFLKIQKKYASDICLPFIEIENQKIYLNLLIPSSYINLNNNKTTTKLKYINKGKLHFLYELIDNLYSENPEVWAFIYFDIANALLKIKPITNINPNYYKTIKNNNLELPYINIKI
;
A
#
# COMPACT_ATOMS: atom_id res chain seq x y z
N MET A 1 -12.98 -22.39 -11.75
CA MET A 1 -13.11 -21.08 -12.43
C MET A 1 -11.82 -20.30 -12.19
N LYS A 2 -11.07 -19.93 -13.23
CA LYS A 2 -9.92 -19.02 -13.06
C LYS A 2 -10.48 -17.64 -12.74
N ILE A 3 -10.18 -17.10 -11.56
CA ILE A 3 -10.57 -15.73 -11.21
C ILE A 3 -9.77 -14.80 -12.13
N ASN A 4 -10.48 -13.97 -12.89
CA ASN A 4 -9.84 -12.94 -13.69
C ASN A 4 -9.43 -11.79 -12.76
N ASN A 5 -8.16 -11.75 -12.36
CA ASN A 5 -7.66 -10.72 -11.45
C ASN A 5 -7.78 -9.29 -12.02
N ASN A 6 -7.94 -9.13 -13.33
CA ASN A 6 -8.25 -7.82 -13.91
C ASN A 6 -9.64 -7.34 -13.49
N GLU A 7 -10.60 -8.24 -13.27
CA GLU A 7 -11.92 -7.88 -12.71
C GLU A 7 -11.82 -7.45 -11.24
N ILE A 8 -10.90 -8.06 -10.47
CA ILE A 8 -10.61 -7.66 -9.09
C ILE A 8 -10.07 -6.24 -9.05
N ILE A 9 -9.13 -5.90 -9.95
CA ILE A 9 -8.59 -4.54 -10.07
C ILE A 9 -9.65 -3.56 -10.56
N LYS A 10 -10.51 -3.93 -11.51
CA LYS A 10 -11.63 -3.07 -11.92
C LYS A 10 -12.54 -2.72 -10.74
N LYS A 11 -12.91 -3.70 -9.91
CA LYS A 11 -13.69 -3.47 -8.69
C LYS A 11 -12.96 -2.60 -7.67
N PHE A 12 -11.64 -2.77 -7.54
CA PHE A 12 -10.85 -1.87 -6.70
C PHE A 12 -10.80 -0.44 -7.26
N ASN A 13 -10.75 -0.28 -8.59
CA ASN A 13 -10.80 1.00 -9.26
C ASN A 13 -12.16 1.69 -9.07
N GLU A 14 -13.26 0.95 -9.17
CA GLU A 14 -14.61 1.44 -8.85
C GLU A 14 -14.71 1.91 -7.38
N LEU A 15 -14.11 1.15 -6.46
CA LEU A 15 -14.01 1.54 -5.05
C LEU A 15 -13.20 2.84 -4.89
N ALA A 16 -12.11 2.99 -5.63
CA ALA A 16 -11.28 4.19 -5.64
C ALA A 16 -12.06 5.42 -6.11
N TYR A 17 -12.84 5.30 -7.19
CA TYR A 17 -13.75 6.37 -7.64
C TYR A 17 -14.81 6.69 -6.60
N LYS A 18 -15.47 5.67 -6.04
CA LYS A 18 -16.53 5.84 -5.04
C LYS A 18 -16.05 6.57 -3.78
N LEU A 19 -14.84 6.28 -3.33
CA LEU A 19 -14.25 6.87 -2.13
C LEU A 19 -13.35 8.07 -2.42
N ASN A 20 -13.28 8.49 -3.69
CA ASN A 20 -12.48 9.59 -4.19
C ASN A 20 -11.02 9.50 -3.70
N PHE A 21 -10.32 8.42 -4.08
CA PHE A 21 -8.89 8.27 -3.82
C PHE A 21 -8.12 7.78 -5.04
N VAL A 22 -6.81 8.05 -5.01
CA VAL A 22 -5.85 7.60 -6.02
C VAL A 22 -5.01 6.47 -5.42
N TYR A 23 -4.67 5.48 -6.24
CA TYR A 23 -3.72 4.42 -5.91
C TYR A 23 -2.76 4.19 -7.08
N SER A 24 -1.78 3.34 -6.86
CA SER A 24 -0.87 2.85 -7.91
C SER A 24 -0.63 1.36 -7.74
N LEU A 25 -0.50 0.60 -8.82
CA LEU A 25 0.09 -0.74 -8.72
C LEU A 25 1.55 -0.63 -8.24
N PHE A 26 2.05 -1.66 -7.57
CA PHE A 26 3.40 -1.69 -7.01
C PHE A 26 4.16 -2.96 -7.37
N GLN A 27 5.49 -2.85 -7.50
CA GLN A 27 6.44 -3.96 -7.71
C GLN A 27 5.98 -4.93 -8.81
N HIS A 28 5.88 -6.23 -8.50
CA HIS A 28 5.55 -7.25 -9.47
C HIS A 28 4.15 -7.05 -10.07
N SER A 29 3.18 -6.54 -9.30
CA SER A 29 1.84 -6.25 -9.84
C SER A 29 1.88 -5.16 -10.91
N LEU A 30 2.73 -4.15 -10.75
CA LEU A 30 2.94 -3.12 -11.77
C LEU A 30 3.64 -3.72 -13.01
N ASN A 31 4.71 -4.48 -12.80
CA ASN A 31 5.49 -5.06 -13.90
C ASN A 31 4.64 -6.05 -14.73
N GLN A 32 3.87 -6.90 -14.07
CA GLN A 32 2.94 -7.84 -14.71
C GLN A 32 1.85 -7.10 -15.50
N PHE A 33 1.31 -6.01 -14.96
CA PHE A 33 0.32 -5.20 -15.67
C PHE A 33 0.89 -4.58 -16.95
N ILE A 34 2.12 -4.07 -16.90
CA ILE A 34 2.79 -3.42 -18.04
C ILE A 34 3.20 -4.45 -19.10
N ASN A 35 3.79 -5.58 -18.68
CA ASN A 35 4.40 -6.53 -19.61
C ASN A 35 3.40 -7.55 -20.17
N ASP A 36 2.56 -8.11 -19.29
CA ASP A 36 1.73 -9.29 -19.61
C ASP A 36 0.24 -8.95 -19.68
N GLY A 37 -0.16 -7.79 -19.15
CA GLY A 37 -1.56 -7.37 -19.06
C GLY A 37 -2.42 -8.20 -18.10
N ILE A 38 -1.80 -9.13 -17.37
CA ILE A 38 -2.42 -10.04 -16.41
C ILE A 38 -1.72 -9.86 -15.07
N ILE A 39 -2.46 -9.48 -14.04
CA ILE A 39 -1.91 -9.33 -12.68
C ILE A 39 -2.15 -10.62 -11.90
N GLU A 40 -1.12 -11.17 -11.26
CA GLU A 40 -1.26 -12.35 -10.39
C GLU A 40 -1.24 -11.96 -8.91
N PRO A 41 -1.88 -12.75 -8.02
CA PRO A 41 -1.77 -12.54 -6.59
C PRO A 41 -0.34 -12.84 -6.09
N PRO A 42 0.13 -12.18 -5.02
CA PRO A 42 -0.58 -11.16 -4.25
C PRO A 42 -0.64 -9.82 -5.00
N ILE A 43 -1.80 -9.17 -5.03
CA ILE A 43 -1.93 -7.86 -5.66
C ILE A 43 -1.40 -6.80 -4.70
N ASN A 44 -0.47 -5.97 -5.16
CA ASN A 44 0.15 -4.92 -4.36
C ASN A 44 -0.14 -3.54 -4.95
N VAL A 45 -0.63 -2.65 -4.10
CA VAL A 45 -0.90 -1.26 -4.45
C VAL A 45 -0.23 -0.32 -3.47
N ILE A 46 -0.03 0.92 -3.91
CA ILE A 46 0.36 2.05 -3.08
C ILE A 46 -0.86 2.94 -2.88
N VAL A 47 -1.12 3.30 -1.63
CA VAL A 47 -2.16 4.25 -1.24
C VAL A 47 -1.58 5.24 -0.23
N ASN A 48 -2.18 6.43 -0.12
CA ASN A 48 -1.78 7.38 0.90
C ASN A 48 -2.50 7.14 2.24
N HIS A 49 -2.02 7.80 3.30
CA HIS A 49 -2.59 7.72 4.64
C HIS A 49 -4.08 8.09 4.70
N ASN A 50 -4.50 9.11 3.95
CA ASN A 50 -5.91 9.51 3.89
C ASN A 50 -6.79 8.41 3.28
N THR A 51 -6.31 7.73 2.24
CA THR A 51 -6.98 6.56 1.65
C THR A 51 -7.15 5.45 2.68
N LEU A 52 -6.14 5.18 3.50
CA LEU A 52 -6.24 4.17 4.57
C LEU A 52 -7.35 4.51 5.57
N ILE A 53 -7.46 5.78 6.00
CA ILE A 53 -8.52 6.25 6.89
C ILE A 53 -9.90 6.09 6.22
N LYS A 54 -10.04 6.51 4.96
CA LYS A 54 -11.29 6.36 4.19
C LYS A 54 -11.73 4.90 4.09
N LEU A 55 -10.80 3.99 3.79
CA LEU A 55 -11.09 2.56 3.68
C LEU A 55 -11.51 1.97 5.03
N LYS A 56 -10.84 2.35 6.13
CA LYS A 56 -11.20 1.93 7.49
C LYS A 56 -12.62 2.34 7.87
N ASN A 57 -13.04 3.54 7.47
CA ASN A 57 -14.36 4.10 7.80
C ASN A 57 -15.48 3.64 6.87
N TYR A 58 -15.17 3.27 5.61
CA TYR A 58 -16.19 2.88 4.63
C TYR A 58 -16.94 1.59 5.02
N LYS A 59 -16.19 0.55 5.41
CA LYS A 59 -16.73 -0.70 6.00
C LYS A 59 -15.62 -1.34 6.82
N THR A 60 -15.74 -1.31 8.15
CA THR A 60 -14.73 -1.79 9.10
C THR A 60 -14.23 -3.22 8.83
N ASN A 61 -15.05 -4.09 8.24
CA ASN A 61 -14.68 -5.48 7.93
C ASN A 61 -13.84 -5.67 6.65
N PHE A 62 -13.64 -4.61 5.86
CA PHE A 62 -12.87 -4.71 4.60
C PHE A 62 -11.37 -4.63 4.81
N LEU A 63 -10.91 -3.85 5.80
CA LEU A 63 -9.49 -3.66 6.06
C LEU A 63 -9.02 -4.64 7.13
N LYS A 64 -8.14 -5.56 6.75
CA LYS A 64 -7.61 -6.60 7.63
C LYS A 64 -6.08 -6.52 7.65
N ILE A 65 -5.47 -7.04 8.72
CA ILE A 65 -4.03 -7.28 8.81
C ILE A 65 -3.87 -8.73 9.23
N GLN A 66 -2.98 -9.47 8.57
CA GLN A 66 -2.75 -10.88 8.89
C GLN A 66 -1.28 -11.22 8.80
N LYS A 67 -0.81 -12.00 9.76
CA LYS A 67 0.49 -12.69 9.70
C LYS A 67 0.31 -14.06 10.36
N LYS A 68 0.30 -15.13 9.57
CA LYS A 68 0.29 -16.51 10.06
C LYS A 68 1.72 -17.05 10.19
N TYR A 69 2.60 -16.69 9.28
CA TYR A 69 4.00 -17.13 9.24
C TYR A 69 5.00 -15.97 9.21
N ALA A 70 6.27 -16.25 9.52
CA ALA A 70 7.32 -15.23 9.54
C ALA A 70 7.45 -14.48 8.20
N SER A 71 7.21 -15.19 7.08
CA SER A 71 7.27 -14.69 5.70
C SER A 71 6.01 -14.01 5.19
N ASP A 72 4.92 -13.96 5.97
CA ASP A 72 3.66 -13.38 5.50
C ASP A 72 3.71 -11.85 5.42
N ILE A 73 2.98 -11.32 4.44
CA ILE A 73 2.84 -9.88 4.19
C ILE A 73 2.08 -9.24 5.36
N CYS A 74 2.80 -8.44 6.16
CA CYS A 74 2.27 -7.75 7.35
C CYS A 74 1.78 -6.33 7.06
N LEU A 75 1.12 -6.15 5.90
CA LEU A 75 0.46 -4.90 5.51
C LEU A 75 -1.05 -5.01 5.70
N PRO A 76 -1.76 -3.88 5.85
CA PRO A 76 -3.20 -3.87 5.69
C PRO A 76 -3.55 -4.34 4.29
N PHE A 77 -4.64 -5.09 4.17
CA PHE A 77 -5.19 -5.50 2.89
C PHE A 77 -6.69 -5.33 2.88
N ILE A 78 -7.23 -5.19 1.68
CA ILE A 78 -8.65 -5.36 1.43
C ILE A 78 -8.91 -6.68 0.72
N GLU A 79 -10.09 -7.23 0.95
CA GLU A 79 -10.53 -8.47 0.33
C GLU A 79 -11.70 -8.18 -0.62
N ILE A 80 -11.50 -8.51 -1.90
CA ILE A 80 -12.52 -8.43 -2.95
C ILE A 80 -12.63 -9.82 -3.56
N GLU A 81 -13.80 -10.45 -3.43
CA GLU A 81 -14.06 -11.80 -3.96
C GLU A 81 -12.98 -12.83 -3.57
N ASN A 82 -12.61 -12.83 -2.28
CA ASN A 82 -11.58 -13.68 -1.69
C ASN A 82 -10.15 -13.44 -2.22
N GLN A 83 -9.92 -12.38 -2.99
CA GLN A 83 -8.59 -11.93 -3.40
C GLN A 83 -8.12 -10.77 -2.54
N LYS A 84 -6.87 -10.85 -2.09
CA LYS A 84 -6.24 -9.84 -1.23
C LYS A 84 -5.52 -8.80 -2.07
N ILE A 85 -5.82 -7.54 -1.81
CA ILE A 85 -5.07 -6.39 -2.33
C ILE A 85 -4.34 -5.75 -1.15
N TYR A 86 -3.02 -5.91 -1.11
CA TYR A 86 -2.16 -5.40 -0.05
C TYR A 86 -1.82 -3.94 -0.28
N LEU A 87 -1.92 -3.16 0.80
CA LEU A 87 -1.79 -1.71 0.80
C LEU A 87 -0.41 -1.30 1.33
N ASN A 88 0.49 -0.94 0.42
CA ASN A 88 1.71 -0.20 0.74
C ASN A 88 1.32 1.25 0.98
N LEU A 89 1.93 1.90 1.98
CA LEU A 89 1.41 3.15 2.53
C LEU A 89 2.37 4.31 2.32
N LEU A 90 1.85 5.42 1.80
CA LEU A 90 2.51 6.73 1.80
C LEU A 90 1.95 7.57 2.94
N ILE A 91 2.78 7.88 3.92
CA ILE A 91 2.39 8.66 5.11
C ILE A 91 3.08 10.03 5.05
N PRO A 92 2.34 11.15 5.14
CA PRO A 92 2.96 12.46 5.23
C PRO A 92 3.75 12.54 6.53
N SER A 93 5.03 12.87 6.46
CA SER A 93 6.00 12.67 7.55
C SER A 93 7.09 13.73 7.56
N SER A 94 7.92 13.70 8.59
CA SER A 94 9.13 14.52 8.73
C SER A 94 10.37 13.62 8.84
N TYR A 95 11.54 14.16 8.53
CA TYR A 95 12.79 13.40 8.74
C TYR A 95 13.00 13.02 10.21
N ILE A 96 12.53 13.86 11.13
CA ILE A 96 12.59 13.60 12.57
C ILE A 96 11.78 12.34 12.93
N ASN A 97 10.55 12.21 12.41
CA ASN A 97 9.70 11.06 12.69
C ASN A 97 10.27 9.76 12.08
N LEU A 98 10.83 9.84 10.87
CA LEU A 98 11.46 8.70 10.20
C LEU A 98 12.70 8.18 10.95
N ASN A 99 13.56 9.09 11.40
CA ASN A 99 14.82 8.75 12.07
C ASN A 99 14.69 8.50 13.57
N ASN A 100 13.46 8.52 14.10
CA ASN A 100 13.20 8.32 15.52
C ASN A 100 13.44 6.85 15.93
N ASN A 101 14.12 6.65 17.07
CA ASN A 101 14.33 5.32 17.67
C ASN A 101 13.02 4.52 17.86
N LYS A 102 11.91 5.21 18.15
CA LYS A 102 10.58 4.59 18.27
C LYS A 102 10.14 3.96 16.94
N THR A 103 10.39 4.62 15.81
CA THR A 103 10.08 4.12 14.46
C THR A 103 10.85 2.84 14.18
N THR A 104 12.17 2.83 14.41
CA THR A 104 13.01 1.65 14.24
C THR A 104 12.57 0.50 15.14
N THR A 105 12.20 0.79 16.39
CA THR A 105 11.77 -0.21 17.38
C THR A 105 10.45 -0.85 16.98
N LYS A 106 9.46 -0.04 16.59
CA LYS A 106 8.15 -0.52 16.13
C LYS A 106 8.30 -1.38 14.87
N LEU A 107 9.11 -0.94 13.90
CA LEU A 107 9.39 -1.72 12.69
C LEU A 107 9.98 -3.10 13.01
N LYS A 108 10.94 -3.17 13.95
CA LYS A 108 11.49 -4.45 14.44
C LYS A 108 10.41 -5.35 15.05
N TYR A 109 9.50 -4.81 15.85
CA TYR A 109 8.42 -5.59 16.46
C TYR A 109 7.39 -6.09 15.44
N ILE A 110 7.01 -5.27 14.45
CA ILE A 110 6.09 -5.68 13.38
C ILE A 110 6.71 -6.84 12.58
N ASN A 111 8.00 -6.74 12.24
CA ASN A 111 8.71 -7.80 11.55
C ASN A 111 8.81 -9.10 12.38
N LYS A 112 8.83 -8.99 13.72
CA LYS A 112 8.67 -10.12 14.67
C LYS A 112 7.23 -10.60 14.85
N GLY A 113 6.27 -10.03 14.13
CA GLY A 113 4.85 -10.46 14.12
C GLY A 113 3.95 -9.75 15.12
N LYS A 114 4.42 -8.71 15.82
CA LYS A 114 3.58 -7.92 16.72
C LYS A 114 2.83 -6.84 15.92
N LEU A 115 1.72 -7.23 15.28
CA LEU A 115 1.00 -6.39 14.31
C LEU A 115 0.34 -5.12 14.90
N HIS A 116 0.04 -5.08 16.20
CA HIS A 116 -0.53 -3.87 16.83
C HIS A 116 0.41 -2.66 16.69
N PHE A 117 1.72 -2.89 16.65
CA PHE A 117 2.70 -1.83 16.43
C PHE A 117 2.62 -1.19 15.03
N LEU A 118 1.90 -1.78 14.06
CA LEU A 118 1.74 -1.18 12.74
C LEU A 118 0.92 0.11 12.81
N TYR A 119 -0.17 0.12 13.58
CA TYR A 119 -0.95 1.33 13.80
C TYR A 119 -0.13 2.37 14.55
N GLU A 120 0.56 1.95 15.62
CA GLU A 120 1.43 2.86 16.36
C GLU A 120 2.60 3.40 15.54
N LEU A 121 3.06 2.64 14.53
CA LEU A 121 4.09 3.08 13.59
C LEU A 121 3.52 4.13 12.64
N ILE A 122 2.32 3.91 12.11
CA ILE A 122 1.61 4.87 11.25
C ILE A 122 1.42 6.19 11.99
N ASP A 123 0.92 6.14 13.22
CA ASP A 123 0.69 7.33 14.06
C ASP A 123 2.00 8.06 14.36
N ASN A 124 3.08 7.32 14.63
CA ASN A 124 4.41 7.90 14.87
C ASN A 124 5.02 8.59 13.64
N LEU A 125 4.71 8.08 12.45
CA LEU A 125 5.27 8.60 11.21
C LEU A 125 4.54 9.86 10.77
N TYR A 126 3.24 9.95 11.02
CA TYR A 126 2.42 11.08 10.61
C TYR A 126 2.96 12.43 11.12
N SER A 127 3.01 13.42 10.23
CA SER A 127 3.31 14.81 10.54
C SER A 127 2.27 15.72 9.91
N GLU A 128 1.74 16.67 10.68
CA GLU A 128 0.87 17.74 10.17
C GLU A 128 1.63 18.74 9.29
N ASN A 129 2.94 18.87 9.52
CA ASN A 129 3.86 19.66 8.71
C ASN A 129 4.85 18.72 8.00
N PRO A 130 4.44 18.06 6.90
CA PRO A 130 5.28 17.07 6.25
C PRO A 130 6.36 17.70 5.38
N GLU A 131 7.58 17.19 5.51
CA GLU A 131 8.72 17.51 4.64
C GLU A 131 8.94 16.38 3.61
N VAL A 132 8.46 15.18 3.93
CA VAL A 132 8.68 13.95 3.17
C VAL A 132 7.49 13.01 3.29
N TRP A 133 7.43 12.04 2.39
CA TRP A 133 6.55 10.88 2.53
C TRP A 133 7.34 9.71 3.12
N ALA A 134 6.86 9.16 4.22
CA ALA A 134 7.30 7.86 4.71
C ALA A 134 6.59 6.76 3.92
N PHE A 135 7.33 6.04 3.09
CA PHE A 135 6.80 4.92 2.33
C PHE A 135 7.02 3.62 3.08
N ILE A 136 5.94 3.08 3.65
CA ILE A 136 5.91 1.76 4.26
C ILE A 136 5.56 0.75 3.18
N TYR A 137 6.45 -0.21 2.95
CA TYR A 137 6.23 -1.26 1.95
C TYR A 137 6.74 -2.60 2.43
N PHE A 138 6.16 -3.68 1.89
CA PHE A 138 6.66 -5.02 2.14
C PHE A 138 7.68 -5.37 1.08
N ASP A 139 8.90 -5.64 1.51
CA ASP A 139 9.96 -6.11 0.63
C ASP A 139 9.88 -7.63 0.49
N ILE A 140 9.33 -8.09 -0.64
CA ILE A 140 9.12 -9.51 -0.92
C ILE A 140 10.43 -10.28 -0.90
N ALA A 141 11.52 -9.71 -1.43
CA ALA A 141 12.81 -10.40 -1.50
C ALA A 141 13.39 -10.72 -0.13
N ASN A 142 13.17 -9.82 0.85
CA ASN A 142 13.64 -9.98 2.22
C ASN A 142 12.56 -10.50 3.18
N ALA A 143 11.31 -10.64 2.71
CA ALA A 143 10.13 -10.95 3.51
C ALA A 143 9.96 -10.05 4.75
N LEU A 144 10.25 -8.75 4.61
CA LEU A 144 10.25 -7.78 5.71
C LEU A 144 9.55 -6.48 5.33
N LEU A 145 8.85 -5.89 6.29
CA LEU A 145 8.37 -4.52 6.19
C LEU A 145 9.56 -3.56 6.26
N LYS A 146 9.60 -2.60 5.34
CA LYS A 146 10.61 -1.54 5.24
C LYS A 146 9.96 -0.17 5.15
N ILE A 147 10.74 0.85 5.47
CA ILE A 147 10.35 2.26 5.36
C ILE A 147 11.41 2.98 4.54
N LYS A 148 10.99 3.81 3.58
CA LYS A 148 11.87 4.70 2.82
C LYS A 148 11.33 6.13 2.81
N PRO A 149 12.18 7.16 2.95
CA PRO A 149 11.78 8.55 2.70
C PRO A 149 11.58 8.78 1.20
N ILE A 150 10.57 9.57 0.84
CA ILE A 150 10.36 10.04 -0.52
C ILE A 150 10.03 11.53 -0.51
N THR A 151 10.83 12.32 -1.23
CA THR A 151 10.70 13.79 -1.30
C THR A 151 9.96 14.27 -2.55
N ASN A 152 10.07 13.52 -3.65
CA ASN A 152 9.61 13.96 -4.98
C ASN A 152 8.30 13.29 -5.41
N ILE A 153 7.29 13.28 -4.53
CA ILE A 153 5.94 12.81 -4.88
C ILE A 153 4.98 13.98 -4.74
N ASN A 154 4.21 14.24 -5.81
CA ASN A 154 2.95 14.92 -5.70
C ASN A 154 1.82 13.88 -5.80
N PRO A 155 1.20 13.47 -4.69
CA PRO A 155 0.16 12.43 -4.71
C PRO A 155 -1.14 12.90 -5.36
N ASN A 156 -1.30 14.23 -5.56
CA ASN A 156 -2.42 14.81 -6.29
C ASN A 156 -2.18 14.80 -7.80
N TYR A 157 -0.93 14.58 -8.26
CA TYR A 157 -0.60 14.44 -9.67
C TYR A 157 -0.49 12.95 -10.01
N TYR A 158 -1.51 12.40 -10.67
CA TYR A 158 -1.48 11.02 -11.13
C TYR A 158 -1.26 10.97 -12.64
N LYS A 159 -0.37 10.07 -13.05
CA LYS A 159 -0.30 9.60 -14.43
C LYS A 159 -1.31 8.46 -14.58
N THR A 160 -1.60 8.09 -15.82
CA THR A 160 -2.39 6.91 -16.12
C THR A 160 -1.47 5.88 -16.77
N ILE A 161 -1.48 4.65 -16.27
CA ILE A 161 -0.88 3.50 -16.97
C ILE A 161 -1.98 2.77 -17.71
N LYS A 162 -1.71 2.36 -18.95
CA LYS A 162 -2.69 1.73 -19.83
C LYS A 162 -2.13 0.43 -20.36
N ASN A 163 -2.99 -0.59 -20.42
CA ASN A 163 -2.84 -1.71 -21.33
C ASN A 163 -4.08 -1.78 -22.23
N ASN A 164 -4.12 -2.71 -23.18
CA ASN A 164 -5.20 -2.81 -24.16
C ASN A 164 -6.62 -2.92 -23.56
N ASN A 165 -6.74 -3.28 -22.27
CA ASN A 165 -8.00 -3.63 -21.63
C ASN A 165 -8.35 -2.76 -20.41
N LEU A 166 -7.41 -1.94 -19.92
CA LEU A 166 -7.57 -1.24 -18.64
C LEU A 166 -6.70 0.01 -18.54
N GLU A 167 -7.26 1.06 -17.96
CA GLU A 167 -6.56 2.29 -17.61
C GLU A 167 -6.59 2.46 -16.08
N LEU A 168 -5.42 2.61 -15.48
CA LEU A 168 -5.27 2.69 -14.03
C LEU A 168 -4.52 3.96 -13.62
N PRO A 169 -4.90 4.57 -12.49
CA PRO A 169 -4.11 5.64 -11.90
C PRO A 169 -2.71 5.13 -11.50
N TYR A 170 -1.73 6.02 -11.57
CA TYR A 170 -0.34 5.74 -11.25
C TYR A 170 0.29 6.90 -10.48
N ILE A 171 0.84 6.58 -9.32
CA ILE A 171 1.60 7.51 -8.49
C ILE A 171 3.07 7.33 -8.90
N ASN A 172 3.64 8.35 -9.51
CA ASN A 172 5.03 8.27 -9.99
C ASN A 172 6.01 8.39 -8.83
N ILE A 173 6.50 7.25 -8.34
CA ILE A 173 7.48 7.18 -7.28
C ILE A 173 8.84 6.80 -7.87
N LYS A 174 9.87 7.63 -7.62
CA LYS A 174 11.27 7.24 -7.84
C LYS A 174 11.77 6.58 -6.55
N ILE A 175 12.04 5.26 -6.60
CA ILE A 175 12.48 4.43 -5.46
C ILE A 175 13.97 4.13 -5.54
#